data_AF-A0A9D1FI20-F1
#
_entry.id   AF-A0A9D1FI20-F1
#
_cell.length_a   1.000
_cell.length_b   1.000
_cell.length_c   1.000
_cell.angle_alpha   90.00
_cell.angle_beta   90.00
_cell.angle_gamma   90.00
#
_symmetry.space_group_name_H-M   'P 1'
#
loop_
_entity.id
_entity.type
_entity.pdbx_description
1 polymer ?
#
loop_
_entity_poly.entity_id
_entity_poly.type
_entity_poly.pdbx_seq_one_letter_code
_entity_poly.pdbx_strand_id
1 'polypeptide(L)'
;MINLFDLFFKKSACAHTNALINANEGYCPDCGAYVKKYFYIVRCSRCDVKREAKVYFGDILPKEKFCTNCGSKEFYVEKLEKISFIDVAYAIYTKEELTQSQIELASAQIWVDDENKMPVKYLTGSV
;
A
#
# COMPACT_ATOMS: atom_id res chain seq x y z
N MET A 1 -33.45 11.75 -21.69
CA MET A 1 -34.18 11.76 -20.41
C MET A 1 -33.28 11.02 -19.42
N ILE A 2 -32.50 11.75 -18.62
CA ILE A 2 -31.55 11.14 -17.68
C ILE A 2 -32.37 10.66 -16.49
N ASN A 3 -32.41 9.35 -16.23
CA ASN A 3 -33.18 8.77 -15.14
C ASN A 3 -32.62 9.26 -13.80
N LEU A 4 -33.49 9.90 -13.01
CA LEU A 4 -33.18 10.44 -11.68
C LEU A 4 -32.75 9.33 -10.68
N PHE A 5 -33.09 8.07 -10.97
CA PHE A 5 -32.72 6.90 -10.15
C PHE A 5 -31.24 6.50 -10.25
N ASP A 6 -30.56 6.76 -11.37
CA ASP A 6 -29.15 6.34 -11.56
C ASP A 6 -28.15 7.18 -10.74
N LEU A 7 -28.58 8.35 -10.24
CA LEU A 7 -27.76 9.19 -9.36
C LEU A 7 -27.76 8.71 -7.90
N PHE A 8 -28.78 7.94 -7.48
CA PHE A 8 -28.93 7.46 -6.10
C PHE A 8 -28.34 6.05 -5.88
N PHE A 9 -28.12 5.26 -6.95
CA PHE A 9 -27.48 3.94 -6.87
C PHE A 9 -25.97 3.97 -7.12
N LYS A 10 -25.26 5.01 -6.68
CA LYS A 10 -23.85 4.81 -6.33
C LYS A 10 -23.85 3.84 -5.14
N LYS A 11 -23.70 2.53 -5.41
CA LYS A 11 -23.36 1.54 -4.38
C LYS A 11 -22.29 2.21 -3.52
N SER A 12 -22.58 2.42 -2.23
CA SER A 12 -21.59 2.90 -1.28
C SER A 12 -20.35 2.04 -1.47
N ALA A 13 -19.24 2.63 -1.89
CA ALA A 13 -17.99 1.91 -2.07
C ALA A 13 -17.73 1.10 -0.79
N CYS A 14 -17.47 -0.19 -0.94
CA CYS A 14 -17.32 -1.06 0.22
C CYS A 14 -16.14 -0.55 1.06
N ALA A 15 -16.31 -0.43 2.38
CA ALA A 15 -15.24 0.01 3.27
C ALA A 15 -14.19 -1.09 3.53
N HIS A 16 -14.43 -2.32 3.04
CA HIS A 16 -13.56 -3.48 3.18
C HIS A 16 -13.17 -3.80 4.63
N THR A 17 -14.02 -3.48 5.60
CA THR A 17 -13.69 -3.57 7.03
C THR A 17 -13.32 -5.00 7.42
N ASN A 18 -14.10 -5.99 6.97
CA ASN A 18 -13.90 -7.41 7.28
C ASN A 18 -12.92 -8.12 6.32
N ALA A 19 -12.50 -7.45 5.24
CA ALA A 19 -11.55 -8.03 4.30
C ALA A 19 -10.14 -8.05 4.92
N LEU A 20 -9.36 -9.09 4.59
CA LEU A 20 -7.94 -9.16 4.90
C LEU A 20 -7.63 -9.04 6.40
N ILE A 21 -8.24 -9.84 7.28
CA ILE A 21 -7.91 -9.80 8.72
C ILE A 21 -6.47 -10.29 8.94
N ASN A 22 -6.14 -11.47 8.39
CA ASN A 22 -4.84 -12.15 8.57
C ASN A 22 -4.01 -12.24 7.29
N ALA A 23 -4.43 -11.57 6.21
CA ALA A 23 -3.77 -11.60 4.91
C ALA A 23 -3.42 -10.18 4.44
N ASN A 24 -2.53 -10.09 3.45
CA ASN A 24 -2.16 -8.82 2.79
C ASN A 24 -2.87 -8.62 1.45
N GLU A 25 -3.43 -9.66 0.85
CA GLU A 25 -4.22 -9.58 -0.38
C GLU A 25 -5.25 -10.71 -0.44
N GLY A 26 -6.31 -10.53 -1.23
CA GLY A 26 -7.41 -11.48 -1.33
C GLY A 26 -8.76 -10.83 -1.61
N TYR A 27 -9.78 -11.66 -1.76
CA TYR A 27 -11.14 -11.20 -2.04
C TYR A 27 -11.85 -10.73 -0.77
N CYS A 28 -12.57 -9.61 -0.89
CA CYS A 28 -13.45 -9.10 0.14
C CYS A 28 -14.70 -9.99 0.24
N PRO A 29 -15.02 -10.55 1.41
CA PRO A 29 -16.19 -11.44 1.58
C PRO A 29 -17.52 -10.69 1.40
N ASP A 30 -17.54 -9.37 1.64
CA ASP A 30 -18.77 -8.57 1.62
C ASP A 30 -19.15 -8.10 0.21
N CYS A 31 -18.17 -7.84 -0.67
CA CYS A 31 -18.43 -7.29 -2.01
C CYS A 31 -17.80 -8.07 -3.17
N GLY A 32 -16.95 -9.06 -2.90
CA GLY A 32 -16.28 -9.86 -3.92
C GLY A 32 -15.13 -9.16 -4.66
N ALA A 33 -14.83 -7.89 -4.36
CA ALA A 33 -13.69 -7.20 -4.94
C ALA A 33 -12.37 -7.80 -4.46
N TYR A 34 -11.35 -7.87 -5.33
CA TYR A 34 -10.01 -8.23 -4.90
C TYR A 34 -9.31 -7.00 -4.32
N VAL A 35 -8.83 -7.13 -3.08
CA VAL A 35 -8.28 -6.04 -2.30
C VAL A 35 -6.84 -6.37 -1.93
N LYS A 36 -5.98 -5.36 -1.94
CA LYS A 36 -4.60 -5.44 -1.45
C LYS A 36 -4.36 -4.43 -0.35
N LYS A 37 -3.64 -4.84 0.69
CA LYS A 37 -3.13 -3.96 1.73
C LYS A 37 -1.81 -3.34 1.28
N TYR A 38 -1.72 -2.04 1.42
CA TYR A 38 -0.47 -1.31 1.29
C TYR A 38 -0.13 -0.66 2.62
N PHE A 39 1.17 -0.60 2.92
CA PHE A 39 1.68 0.03 4.12
C PHE A 39 2.37 1.34 3.75
N TYR A 40 2.27 2.33 4.63
CA TYR A 40 2.84 3.65 4.42
C TYR A 40 3.55 4.12 5.68
N ILE A 41 4.74 4.69 5.52
CA ILE A 41 5.52 5.28 6.62
C ILE A 41 5.79 6.75 6.30
N VAL A 42 5.64 7.61 7.30
CA VAL A 42 6.03 9.03 7.19
C VAL A 42 7.45 9.21 7.69
N ARG A 43 8.28 9.86 6.89
CA ARG A 43 9.67 10.18 7.24
C ARG A 43 9.94 11.66 7.14
N CYS A 44 10.87 12.15 7.96
CA CYS A 44 11.36 13.52 7.83
C CYS A 44 12.26 13.66 6.60
N SER A 45 11.98 14.64 5.72
CA SER A 45 12.79 14.86 4.52
C SER A 45 14.23 15.35 4.80
N ARG A 46 14.51 15.78 6.03
CA ARG A 46 15.82 16.35 6.40
C ARG A 46 16.76 15.39 7.11
N CYS A 47 16.23 14.54 7.99
CA CYS A 47 17.04 13.64 8.83
C CYS A 47 16.61 12.17 8.71
N ASP A 48 15.66 11.89 7.82
CA ASP A 48 15.15 10.55 7.50
C ASP A 48 14.50 9.74 8.63
N VAL A 49 14.41 10.33 9.83
CA VAL A 49 13.78 9.67 10.97
C VAL A 49 12.31 9.37 10.68
N LYS A 50 11.88 8.16 11.06
CA LYS A 50 10.48 7.73 11.01
C LYS A 50 9.66 8.55 12.00
N ARG A 51 8.48 8.97 11.59
CA ARG A 51 7.56 9.77 12.39
C ARG A 51 6.25 9.03 12.53
N GLU A 52 5.64 9.12 13.72
CA GLU A 52 4.27 8.65 13.90
C GLU A 52 3.34 9.36 12.91
N ALA A 53 2.51 8.59 12.23
CA ALA A 53 1.61 9.08 11.21
C ALA A 53 0.14 9.01 11.69
N LYS A 54 -0.71 9.83 11.08
CA LYS A 54 -2.17 9.79 11.24
C LYS A 54 -2.83 9.94 9.87
N VAL A 55 -4.01 9.36 9.71
CA VAL A 55 -4.88 9.61 8.55
C VAL A 55 -5.83 10.74 8.90
N TYR A 56 -5.86 11.78 8.07
CA TYR A 56 -6.78 12.92 8.21
C TYR A 56 -7.37 13.27 6.85
N PHE A 57 -8.70 13.16 6.72
CA PHE A 57 -9.42 13.32 5.44
C PHE A 57 -8.85 12.50 4.26
N GLY A 58 -8.31 11.31 4.54
CA GLY A 58 -7.72 10.43 3.52
C GLY A 58 -6.23 10.67 3.26
N ASP A 59 -5.68 11.78 3.74
CA ASP A 59 -4.25 12.08 3.63
C ASP A 59 -3.46 11.48 4.79
N ILE A 60 -2.27 10.99 4.48
CA ILE A 60 -1.31 10.45 5.45
C ILE A 60 -0.36 11.58 5.86
N LEU A 61 -0.47 12.00 7.12
CA LEU A 61 0.27 13.13 7.67
C LEU A 61 1.05 12.71 8.93
N PRO A 62 2.19 13.37 9.25
CA PRO A 62 2.79 13.20 10.56
C PRO A 62 1.82 13.66 11.65
N LYS A 63 1.81 12.93 12.77
CA LYS A 63 0.98 13.26 13.93
C LYS A 63 1.35 14.64 14.49
N GLU A 64 2.66 14.85 14.65
CA GLU A 64 3.27 16.11 15.08
C GLU A 64 3.52 17.07 13.92
N LYS A 65 3.43 18.38 14.19
CA LYS A 65 3.68 19.42 13.17
C LYS A 65 5.15 19.50 12.75
N PHE A 66 6.08 19.25 13.67
CA PHE A 66 7.52 19.35 13.46
C PHE A 66 8.22 18.05 13.82
N CYS A 67 9.34 17.77 13.15
CA CYS A 67 10.18 16.64 13.47
C CYS A 67 10.74 16.79 14.89
N THR A 68 10.51 15.79 15.75
CA THR A 68 11.00 15.78 17.13
C THR A 68 12.53 15.66 17.21
N ASN A 69 13.18 15.21 16.13
CA ASN A 69 14.62 15.08 16.05
C ASN A 69 15.31 16.37 15.56
N CYS A 70 14.87 16.94 14.44
CA CYS A 70 15.57 18.06 13.78
C CYS A 70 14.75 19.36 13.64
N GLY A 71 13.50 19.39 14.11
CA GLY A 71 12.62 20.55 14.02
C GLY A 71 12.03 20.86 12.64
N SER A 72 12.43 20.15 11.57
CA SER A 72 11.89 20.38 10.23
C SER A 72 10.39 20.05 10.13
N LYS A 73 9.66 20.83 9.34
CA LYS A 73 8.25 20.56 8.98
C LYS A 73 8.13 19.62 7.77
N GLU A 74 9.16 19.56 6.93
CA GLU A 74 9.15 18.78 5.69
C GLU A 74 9.15 17.27 5.98
N PHE A 75 8.31 16.55 5.26
CA PHE A 75 8.19 15.11 5.33
C PHE A 75 7.87 14.52 3.96
N TYR A 76 8.09 13.23 3.81
CA TYR A 76 7.65 12.44 2.66
C TYR A 76 7.01 11.14 3.15
N VAL A 77 6.18 10.54 2.29
CA VAL A 77 5.49 9.28 2.56
C VAL A 77 6.12 8.18 1.72
N GLU A 78 6.58 7.12 2.38
CA GLU A 78 7.15 5.93 1.76
C GLU A 78 6.09 4.83 1.71
N LYS A 79 5.88 4.23 0.53
CA LYS A 79 5.00 3.07 0.34
C LYS A 79 5.80 1.79 0.49
N LEU A 80 5.31 0.86 1.31
CA LEU A 80 5.91 -0.44 1.57
C LEU A 80 4.96 -1.56 1.15
N GLU A 81 5.49 -2.57 0.45
CA GLU A 81 4.75 -3.78 0.10
C GLU A 81 4.70 -4.78 1.25
N LYS A 82 5.76 -4.84 2.06
CA LYS A 82 5.89 -5.70 3.23
C LYS A 82 6.40 -4.88 4.39
N ILE A 83 5.87 -5.15 5.58
CA ILE A 83 6.22 -4.43 6.80
C ILE A 83 7.17 -5.27 7.66
N SER A 84 8.23 -4.65 8.19
CA SER A 84 9.10 -5.26 9.19
C SER A 84 8.52 -5.09 10.60
N PHE A 85 8.91 -5.93 11.55
CA PHE A 85 8.42 -5.83 12.94
C PHE A 85 8.69 -4.46 13.58
N ILE A 86 9.82 -3.83 13.24
CA ILE A 86 10.21 -2.50 13.75
C ILE A 86 9.30 -1.41 13.17
N ASP A 87 8.87 -1.59 11.92
CA ASP A 87 8.07 -0.62 11.20
C ASP A 87 6.59 -0.64 11.58
N VAL A 88 6.10 -1.72 12.21
CA VAL A 88 4.70 -1.87 12.64
C VAL A 88 4.25 -0.71 13.52
N ALA A 89 5.13 -0.17 14.36
CA ALA A 89 4.80 0.95 15.24
C ALA A 89 4.53 2.28 14.50
N TYR A 90 5.07 2.44 13.29
CA TYR A 90 5.00 3.69 12.51
C TYR A 90 4.08 3.60 11.30
N ALA A 91 3.78 2.39 10.84
CA ALA A 91 3.08 2.21 9.58
C ALA A 91 1.57 2.41 9.71
N ILE A 92 1.00 2.97 8.64
CA ILE A 92 -0.44 2.99 8.39
C ILE A 92 -0.71 2.03 7.25
N TYR A 93 -1.75 1.21 7.39
CA TYR A 93 -2.23 0.40 6.27
C TYR A 93 -3.45 1.05 5.61
N THR A 94 -3.53 0.95 4.29
CA THR A 94 -4.75 1.21 3.52
C THR A 94 -5.12 -0.04 2.74
N LYS A 95 -6.39 -0.15 2.39
CA LYS A 95 -6.93 -1.22 1.56
C LYS A 95 -7.34 -0.60 0.23
N GLU A 96 -6.81 -1.14 -0.86
CA GLU A 96 -7.08 -0.66 -2.21
C GLU A 96 -7.67 -1.81 -3.05
N GLU A 97 -8.73 -1.53 -3.80
CA GLU A 97 -9.28 -2.47 -4.78
C GLU A 97 -8.38 -2.52 -6.01
N LEU A 98 -8.06 -3.72 -6.48
CA LEU A 98 -7.30 -3.90 -7.73
C LEU A 98 -8.26 -4.09 -8.90
N THR A 99 -7.89 -3.53 -10.05
CA THR A 99 -8.60 -3.80 -11.31
C THR A 99 -8.25 -5.19 -11.83
N GLN A 100 -9.12 -5.74 -12.69
CA GLN A 100 -8.93 -7.07 -13.29
C GLN A 100 -7.56 -7.22 -13.98
N SER A 101 -7.12 -6.20 -14.71
CA SER A 101 -5.81 -6.18 -15.38
C SER A 101 -4.62 -6.23 -14.41
N GLN A 102 -4.75 -5.62 -13.23
CA GLN A 102 -3.71 -5.67 -12.19
C GLN A 102 -3.63 -7.06 -11.54
N ILE A 103 -4.76 -7.73 -11.39
CA ILE A 103 -4.84 -9.10 -10.85
C ILE A 103 -4.20 -10.09 -11.84
N GLU A 104 -4.52 -9.97 -13.13
CA GLU A 104 -3.95 -10.80 -14.19
C GLU A 104 -2.44 -10.64 -14.28
N LEU A 105 -1.92 -9.42 -14.22
CA LEU A 105 -0.48 -9.18 -14.22
C LEU A 105 0.22 -9.77 -12.98
N ALA A 106 -0.38 -9.63 -11.80
CA ALA A 106 0.19 -10.16 -10.55
C ALA A 106 0.18 -11.69 -10.46
N SER A 107 -0.76 -12.35 -11.16
CA SER A 107 -0.92 -13.80 -11.20
C SER A 107 -0.26 -14.46 -12.42
N ALA A 108 0.22 -13.67 -13.38
CA ALA A 108 0.84 -14.17 -14.59
C ALA A 108 2.19 -14.85 -14.27
N GLN A 109 2.30 -16.12 -14.63
CA GLN A 109 3.57 -16.84 -14.68
C GLN A 109 3.96 -17.01 -16.15
N ILE A 110 5.14 -16.52 -16.51
CA ILE A 110 5.68 -16.63 -17.87
C ILE A 110 6.69 -17.76 -17.88
N TRP A 111 6.44 -18.77 -18.71
CA TRP A 111 7.42 -19.82 -19.00
C TRP A 111 8.48 -19.23 -19.92
N VAL A 112 9.75 -19.31 -19.51
CA VAL A 112 10.90 -18.86 -20.30
C VAL A 112 11.75 -20.08 -20.61
N ASP A 113 11.98 -20.33 -21.89
CA ASP A 113 12.87 -21.41 -22.34
C ASP A 113 14.31 -21.18 -21.83
N ASP A 114 15.03 -22.28 -21.59
CA ASP A 114 16.38 -22.26 -21.01
C ASP A 114 17.35 -21.35 -21.77
N GLU A 115 17.16 -21.21 -23.07
CA GLU A 115 17.99 -20.42 -23.99
C GLU A 115 17.88 -18.90 -23.76
N ASN A 116 16.82 -18.44 -23.09
CA ASN A 116 16.52 -17.02 -22.83
C ASN A 116 16.69 -16.62 -21.35
N LYS A 117 17.26 -17.49 -20.52
CA LYS A 117 17.55 -17.17 -19.12
C LYS A 117 18.67 -16.13 -19.03
N MET A 118 18.35 -14.91 -18.58
CA MET A 118 19.38 -13.93 -18.24
C MET A 118 20.26 -14.49 -17.11
N PRO A 119 21.60 -14.38 -17.20
CA PRO A 119 22.48 -14.87 -16.15
C PRO A 119 22.21 -14.10 -14.87
N VAL A 120 21.77 -14.81 -13.82
CA VAL A 120 21.60 -14.25 -12.48
C VAL A 120 22.99 -13.90 -11.96
N LYS A 121 23.35 -12.61 -11.98
CA LYS A 121 24.55 -12.12 -11.29
C LYS A 121 24.29 -12.15 -9.79
N TYR A 122 24.81 -13.17 -9.11
CA TYR A 122 24.95 -13.14 -7.67
C TYR A 122 25.98 -12.06 -7.32
N LEU A 123 25.55 -11.01 -6.63
CA LEU A 123 26.47 -10.10 -5.95
C LEU A 123 27.00 -10.83 -4.71
N THR A 124 27.98 -11.72 -4.90
CA THR A 124 28.75 -12.23 -3.76
C THR A 124 29.66 -11.10 -3.31
N GLY A 125 29.36 -10.52 -2.14
CA GLY A 125 30.25 -9.58 -1.49
C GLY A 125 31.56 -10.27 -1.16
N SER A 126 32.65 -9.82 -1.77
CA SER A 126 34.01 -10.19 -1.37
C SER A 126 34.29 -9.57 -0.01
N VAL A 127 34.58 -10.41 0.97
CA VAL A 127 35.26 -10.04 2.23
C VAL A 127 36.75 -9.91 1.95
#